data_AF-A0A233RIK7-F1
#
_entry.id   AF-A0A233RIK7-F1
#
_cell.length_a   1.000
_cell.length_b   1.000
_cell.length_c   1.000
_cell.angle_alpha   90.00
_cell.angle_beta   90.00
_cell.angle_gamma   90.00
#
_symmetry.space_group_name_H-M   'P 1'
#
loop_
_entity.id
_entity.type
_entity.pdbx_description
1 polymer ?
#
loop_
_entity_poly.entity_id
_entity_poly.type
_entity_poly.pdbx_seq_one_letter_code
_entity_poly.pdbx_strand_id
1 'polypeptide(L)' 'MKFDSWSAFLAMGGYGFFVWLSFAVTLLALLGLVVATITTRKRLLRQVSQKQARAARREAARKLENTL' A
#
# COMPACT_ATOMS: atom_id res chain seq x y z
N MET A 1 37.72 25.29 2.95
CA MET A 1 36.44 24.96 2.29
C MET A 1 35.39 24.81 3.40
N LYS A 2 34.16 25.31 3.27
CA LYS A 2 33.22 25.42 4.41
C LYS A 2 32.43 24.14 4.72
N PHE A 3 32.62 23.09 3.93
CA PHE A 3 32.00 21.77 4.13
C PHE A 3 33.01 20.71 3.70
N ASP A 4 33.86 20.27 4.62
CA ASP A 4 34.99 19.39 4.30
C ASP A 4 34.60 17.91 4.08
N SER A 5 33.30 17.55 4.12
CA SER A 5 32.85 16.17 3.84
C SER A 5 31.32 16.03 3.77
N TRP A 6 30.84 15.06 2.97
CA TRP A 6 29.43 14.62 2.94
C TRP A 6 28.94 14.28 4.37
N SER A 7 29.79 13.68 5.20
CA SER A 7 29.49 13.41 6.61
C SER A 7 29.16 14.66 7.41
N ALA A 8 29.81 15.81 7.16
CA ALA A 8 29.51 17.07 7.85
C ALA A 8 28.17 17.69 7.42
N PHE A 9 27.68 17.34 6.23
CA PHE A 9 26.34 17.76 5.76
C PHE A 9 25.24 16.90 6.40
N LEU A 10 25.48 15.59 6.56
CA LEU A 10 24.62 14.68 7.33
C LEU A 10 24.63 15.00 8.83
N ALA A 11 25.81 15.36 9.36
CA ALA A 11 26.04 15.71 10.75
C ALA A 11 26.32 17.22 10.88
N MET A 12 25.45 18.07 10.33
CA MET A 12 25.49 19.53 10.52
C MET A 12 25.26 19.87 12.00
N GLY A 13 26.29 19.75 12.83
CA GLY A 13 26.39 20.30 14.18
C GLY A 13 25.14 20.15 15.07
N GLY A 14 24.46 19.00 15.03
CA GLY A 14 23.28 18.71 15.84
C GLY A 14 21.91 18.84 15.15
N TYR A 15 21.80 19.52 14.01
CA TYR A 15 20.50 19.75 13.34
C TYR A 15 20.15 18.71 12.28
N GLY A 16 21.14 18.03 11.70
CA GLY A 16 20.93 17.02 10.64
C GLY A 16 19.98 15.90 11.06
N PHE A 17 20.00 15.50 12.34
CA PHE A 17 19.12 14.47 12.88
C PHE A 17 17.64 14.84 12.70
N PHE A 18 17.25 16.08 13.02
CA PHE A 18 15.86 16.52 12.90
C PHE A 18 15.40 16.56 11.45
N VAL A 19 16.27 17.01 10.54
CA VAL A 19 15.97 17.08 9.10
C VAL A 19 15.70 15.66 8.56
N TRP A 20 16.60 14.72 8.82
CA TRP A 20 16.43 13.33 8.38
C TRP A 20 15.19 12.67 8.99
N LEU A 21 14.87 12.97 10.25
CA LEU A 21 13.67 12.45 10.90
C LEU A 21 12.39 13.01 10.26
N SER A 22 12.35 14.30 9.92
CA SER A 22 11.25 14.88 9.15
C SER A 22 11.09 14.20 7.78
N PHE A 23 12.19 14.04 7.02
CA PHE A 23 12.15 13.33 5.74
C PHE A 23 11.68 11.87 5.90
N ALA A 24 12.17 11.16 6.92
CA ALA A 24 11.78 9.80 7.20
C ALA A 24 10.28 9.70 7.52
N VAL A 25 9.75 10.59 8.36
CA VAL A 25 8.32 10.64 8.69
C VAL A 25 7.47 10.91 7.45
N THR A 26 7.87 11.88 6.61
CA THR A 26 7.16 12.17 5.36
C THR A 26 7.19 10.97 4.42
N LEU A 27 8.35 10.33 4.26
CA LEU A 27 8.51 9.16 3.38
C LEU A 27 7.69 7.96 3.89
N LEU A 28 7.63 7.77 5.21
CA LEU A 28 6.79 6.75 5.85
C LEU A 28 5.30 7.05 5.65
N ALA A 29 4.86 8.30 5.76
CA ALA A 29 3.49 8.69 5.48
C ALA A 29 3.10 8.44 4.02
N LEU A 30 3.98 8.79 3.07
CA LEU A 30 3.77 8.51 1.64
C LEU A 30 3.71 7.01 1.36
N LEU A 31 4.63 6.23 1.91
CA LEU A 31 4.60 4.77 1.81
C LEU A 31 3.31 4.19 2.39
N GLY A 32 2.87 4.67 3.55
CA GLY A 32 1.60 4.29 4.17
C GLY A 32 0.41 4.53 3.24
N LEU A 33 0.37 5.69 2.58
CA LEU A 33 -0.68 6.03 1.61
C LEU A 33 -0.66 5.13 0.37
N VAL A 34 0.53 4.84 -0.16
CA VAL A 34 0.69 3.94 -1.31
C VAL A 34 0.24 2.52 -0.95
N VAL A 35 0.68 2.01 0.20
CA VAL A 35 0.29 0.68 0.71
C VAL A 35 -1.23 0.63 0.94
N ALA A 36 -1.83 1.66 1.53
CA ALA A 36 -3.26 1.75 1.73
C ALA A 36 -4.03 1.72 0.40
N THR A 37 -3.56 2.47 -0.59
CA THR A 37 -4.15 2.51 -1.94
C THR A 37 -4.12 1.12 -2.61
N ILE A 38 -2.94 0.47 -2.60
CA ILE A 38 -2.78 -0.86 -3.20
C ILE A 38 -3.65 -1.89 -2.47
N THR A 39 -3.66 -1.85 -1.14
CA THR A 39 -4.43 -2.80 -0.32
C THR A 39 -5.93 -2.62 -0.54
N THR A 40 -6.41 -1.38 -0.64
CA THR A 40 -7.81 -1.07 -0.92
C THR A 40 -8.23 -1.62 -2.28
N ARG A 41 -7.43 -1.39 -3.32
CA ARG A 41 -7.68 -1.95 -4.67
C ARG A 41 -7.75 -3.47 -4.65
N LYS A 42 -6.81 -4.14 -3.96
CA LYS A 42 -6.81 -5.61 -3.82
C LYS A 42 -8.03 -6.12 -3.06
N ARG A 43 -8.44 -5.43 -1.99
CA ARG A 43 -9.64 -5.79 -1.20
C ARG A 43 -10.90 -5.71 -2.05
N LEU A 44 -11.06 -4.63 -2.83
CA LEU A 44 -12.22 -4.46 -3.73
C LEU A 44 -12.29 -5.59 -4.77
N LEU A 45 -11.19 -5.89 -5.45
CA LEU A 45 -11.14 -7.00 -6.42
C LEU A 45 -11.46 -8.35 -5.78
N ARG A 46 -10.94 -8.61 -4.57
CA ARG A 46 -11.23 -9.83 -3.82
C ARG A 46 -12.71 -9.94 -3.44
N GLN A 47 -13.35 -8.85 -3.04
CA GLN A 47 -14.78 -8.82 -2.73
C GLN A 47 -15.63 -9.08 -3.99
N VAL A 48 -15.28 -8.50 -5.13
CA VAL A 48 -15.97 -8.75 -6.40
C VAL A 48 -15.84 -10.21 -6.82
N SER A 49 -14.63 -10.76 -6.79
CA SER A 49 -14.37 -12.18 -7.12
C SER A 49 -15.15 -13.13 -6.21
N GLN A 50 -15.21 -12.87 -4.90
CA GLN A 50 -15.98 -13.68 -3.96
C GLN A 50 -17.49 -13.62 -4.22
N LYS A 51 -18.02 -12.45 -4.60
CA LYS A 51 -19.44 -12.32 -4.98
C LYS A 51 -19.75 -13.08 -6.26
N GLN A 52 -18.88 -12.98 -7.27
CA GLN A 52 -19.02 -13.72 -8.54
C GLN A 52 -18.97 -15.24 -8.32
N ALA A 53 -18.04 -15.74 -7.52
CA ALA A 53 -17.93 -17.17 -7.21
C ALA A 53 -19.19 -17.72 -6.54
N ARG A 54 -19.86 -16.92 -5.68
CA ARG A 54 -21.14 -17.31 -5.07
C ARG A 54 -22.30 -17.28 -6.06
N ALA A 55 -22.33 -16.31 -6.97
CA ALA A 55 -23.34 -16.22 -8.02
C ALA A 55 -23.23 -17.41 -9.00
N ALA A 56 -22.02 -17.73 -9.46
CA ALA A 56 -21.75 -18.84 -10.37
C ALA A 56 -22.20 -20.20 -9.80
N ARG A 57 -22.03 -20.42 -8.48
CA ARG A 57 -22.52 -21.65 -7.82
C ARG A 57 -24.05 -21.76 -7.83
N ARG A 58 -24.77 -20.63 -7.68
CA ARG A 58 -26.23 -20.61 -7.74
C ARG A 58 -26.75 -20.86 -9.15
N GLU A 59 -26.08 -20.31 -10.16
CA GLU A 59 -26.41 -20.58 -11.56
C GLU A 59 -26.15 -22.03 -11.96
N ALA A 60 -25.04 -22.62 -11.49
CA ALA A 60 -24.76 -24.04 -11.72
C ALA A 60 -25.83 -24.96 -11.11
N ALA A 61 -26.30 -24.65 -9.89
CA ALA A 61 -27.39 -25.38 -9.25
C ALA A 61 -28.72 -25.26 -10.03
N ARG A 62 -29.07 -24.04 -10.50
CA ARG A 62 -30.27 -23.83 -11.33
C ARG A 62 -30.20 -24.54 -12.68
N LYS A 63 -29.02 -24.61 -13.30
CA LYS A 63 -28.84 -25.34 -14.57
C LYS A 63 -29.05 -26.85 -14.38
N LEU A 64 -28.58 -27.41 -13.27
CA LEU A 64 -28.79 -28.83 -12.94
C LEU A 64 -30.26 -29.16 -12.67
N GLU A 65 -30.99 -28.26 -12.01
CA GLU A 65 -32.42 -28.42 -11.73
C GLU A 65 -33.28 -28.33 -13.01
N ASN A 66 -32.88 -27.51 -13.99
CA ASN A 66 -33.60 -27.37 -15.27
C ASN A 66 -33.23 -28.43 -16.33
N THR A 67 -32.39 -29.42 -15.98
CA THR A 67 -32.02 -30.53 -16.88
C THR A 67 -32.58 -31.89 -16.45
N LEU A 68 -33.38 -31.93 -15.36
CA LEU A 68 -34.16 -33.09 -14.91
C LEU A 68 -35.64 -32.92 -15.28
#